data_AF-A0A973MF41-F1
#
_entry.id   AF-A0A973MF41-F1
#
_cell.length_a   1.000
_cell.length_b   1.000
_cell.length_c   1.000
_cell.angle_alpha   90.00
_cell.angle_beta   90.00
_cell.angle_gamma   90.00
#
_symmetry.space_group_name_H-M   'P 1'
#
loop_
_entity.id
_entity.type
_entity.pdbx_description
1 polymer ?
#
loop_
_entity_poly.entity_id
_entity_poly.type
_entity_poly.pdbx_seq_one_letter_code
_entity_poly.pdbx_strand_id
1 'polypeptide(L)'
;IVEDRPDGTHANEATVKLYAKGERIVATAEGNGPVNALDRALRVALEKIYPQLAKLDLVDYKVRILEGVHGTQSTTRVLISTSDGSGEWSTVGVAENVIAASWQALEDAYTYGLLRAGVEPAE
;
A
#
# COMPACT_ATOMS: atom_id res chain seq x y z
N ILE A 1 -11.37 -7.36 5.05
CA ILE A 1 -12.53 -7.68 5.91
C ILE A 1 -12.74 -6.49 6.82
N VAL A 2 -13.99 -6.07 7.00
CA VAL A 2 -14.35 -5.04 7.99
C VAL A 2 -15.06 -5.75 9.13
N GLU A 3 -14.59 -5.56 10.35
CA GLU A 3 -15.18 -6.11 11.57
C GLU A 3 -15.67 -4.94 12.45
N ASP A 4 -16.97 -4.90 12.70
CA ASP A 4 -17.56 -4.01 13.70
C ASP A 4 -17.55 -4.70 15.06
N ARG A 5 -16.74 -4.19 15.98
CA ARG A 5 -16.59 -4.78 17.31
C ARG A 5 -17.64 -4.21 18.27
N PRO A 6 -18.09 -4.99 19.27
CA PRO A 6 -19.12 -4.54 20.23
C PRO A 6 -18.74 -3.30 21.06
N ASP A 7 -17.45 -2.99 21.14
CA ASP A 7 -16.91 -1.80 21.82
C ASP A 7 -16.95 -0.53 20.95
N GLY A 8 -17.51 -0.61 19.74
CA GLY A 8 -17.60 0.50 18.80
C GLY A 8 -16.32 0.76 18.01
N THR A 9 -15.32 -0.11 18.12
CA THR A 9 -14.12 -0.04 17.27
C THR A 9 -14.34 -0.76 15.95
N HIS A 10 -13.71 -0.24 14.89
CA HIS A 10 -13.73 -0.85 13.56
C HIS A 10 -12.35 -1.44 13.27
N ALA A 11 -12.30 -2.74 13.02
CA ALA A 11 -11.09 -3.39 12.55
C ALA A 11 -11.18 -3.58 11.04
N ASN A 12 -10.13 -3.19 10.33
CA ASN A 12 -9.98 -3.53 8.92
C ASN A 12 -8.84 -4.50 8.79
N GLU A 13 -9.10 -5.65 8.19
CA GLU A 13 -8.09 -6.65 7.88
C GLU A 13 -7.87 -6.72 6.37
N ALA A 14 -6.61 -6.81 5.95
CA ALA A 14 -6.25 -7.12 4.57
C ALA A 14 -5.40 -8.39 4.54
N THR A 15 -5.63 -9.22 3.52
CA THR A 15 -4.77 -10.35 3.18
C THR A 15 -4.17 -10.10 1.80
N VAL A 16 -2.84 -10.15 1.69
CA VAL A 16 -2.10 -9.98 0.44
C VAL A 16 -1.51 -11.30 0.01
N LYS A 17 -1.43 -11.51 -1.31
CA LYS A 17 -0.76 -12.64 -1.94
C LYS A 17 0.14 -12.07 -3.02
N LEU A 18 1.44 -12.29 -2.91
CA LEU A 18 2.43 -11.74 -3.83
C LEU A 18 3.58 -12.72 -4.05
N TYR A 19 4.37 -12.45 -5.07
CA TYR A 19 5.66 -13.09 -5.30
C TYR A 19 6.77 -12.08 -5.05
N ALA A 20 7.84 -12.52 -4.40
CA ALA A 20 9.05 -11.72 -4.23
C ALA A 20 10.26 -12.65 -4.18
N LYS A 21 11.29 -12.34 -4.98
CA LYS A 21 12.49 -13.18 -5.16
C LYS A 21 12.14 -14.65 -5.48
N GLY A 22 11.11 -14.89 -6.28
CA GLY A 22 10.65 -16.22 -6.65
C GLY A 22 9.92 -16.99 -5.53
N GLU A 23 9.67 -16.39 -4.38
CA GLU A 23 8.89 -17.00 -3.29
C GLU A 23 7.45 -16.47 -3.30
N ARG A 24 6.47 -17.37 -3.18
CA ARG A 24 5.06 -17.00 -2.99
C ARG A 24 4.79 -16.74 -1.51
N ILE A 25 4.30 -15.54 -1.20
CA ILE A 25 4.04 -15.10 0.17
C ILE A 25 2.57 -14.75 0.33
N VAL A 26 2.01 -15.13 1.48
CA VAL A 26 0.68 -14.71 1.92
C VAL A 26 0.82 -14.10 3.30
N ALA A 27 0.31 -12.90 3.48
CA ALA A 27 0.34 -12.20 4.77
C ALA A 27 -1.00 -11.52 5.03
N THR A 28 -1.33 -11.41 6.31
CA THR A 28 -2.55 -10.78 6.79
C THR A 28 -2.21 -9.78 7.89
N ALA A 29 -2.85 -8.61 7.88
CA ALA A 29 -2.67 -7.61 8.92
C ALA A 29 -3.94 -6.77 9.14
N GLU A 30 -4.10 -6.28 10.37
CA GLU A 30 -5.15 -5.33 10.75
C GLU A 30 -4.65 -3.87 10.70
N GLY A 31 -5.56 -2.94 10.40
CA GLY A 31 -5.32 -1.51 10.38
C GLY A 31 -6.57 -0.69 10.66
N ASN A 32 -6.37 0.62 10.83
CA ASN A 32 -7.44 1.58 11.14
C ASN A 32 -8.35 1.89 9.94
N GLY A 33 -8.13 1.22 8.81
CA GLY A 33 -8.84 1.40 7.55
C GLY A 33 -8.32 0.38 6.53
N PRO A 34 -9.05 0.14 5.42
CA PRO A 34 -8.70 -0.92 4.47
C PRO A 34 -7.34 -0.70 3.81
N VAL A 35 -6.98 0.55 3.52
CA VAL A 35 -5.69 0.90 2.91
C VAL A 35 -4.55 0.80 3.92
N ASN A 36 -4.78 1.15 5.19
CA ASN A 36 -3.78 0.98 6.23
C ASN A 36 -3.53 -0.50 6.54
N ALA A 37 -4.59 -1.32 6.55
CA ALA A 37 -4.46 -2.77 6.67
C ALA A 37 -3.67 -3.36 5.50
N LEU A 38 -3.91 -2.86 4.27
CA LEU A 38 -3.18 -3.27 3.06
C LEU A 38 -1.68 -2.95 3.16
N ASP A 39 -1.31 -1.71 3.48
CA ASP A 39 0.09 -1.28 3.69
C ASP A 39 0.79 -2.17 4.72
N ARG A 40 0.15 -2.40 5.88
CA ARG A 40 0.67 -3.28 6.92
C ARG A 40 0.85 -4.72 6.45
N ALA A 41 -0.11 -5.26 5.71
CA ALA A 41 -0.03 -6.64 5.21
C ALA A 41 1.11 -6.79 4.18
N LEU A 42 1.32 -5.79 3.31
CA LEU A 42 2.46 -5.75 2.39
C LEU A 42 3.79 -5.69 3.14
N ARG A 43 3.90 -4.85 4.18
CA ARG A 43 5.09 -4.78 5.04
C ARG A 43 5.40 -6.12 5.71
N VAL A 44 4.40 -6.76 6.31
CA VAL A 44 4.55 -8.09 6.92
C VAL A 44 5.04 -9.12 5.91
N ALA A 45 4.56 -9.06 4.66
CA ALA A 45 5.00 -9.95 3.59
C ALA A 45 6.45 -9.67 3.15
N LEU A 46 6.82 -8.41 2.99
CA LEU A 46 8.04 -8.01 2.28
C LEU A 46 9.23 -7.70 3.20
N GLU A 47 9.03 -7.24 4.44
CA GLU A 47 10.12 -6.81 5.33
C GLU A 47 11.11 -7.92 5.66
N LYS A 48 10.66 -9.19 5.68
CA LYS A 48 11.56 -10.34 5.88
C LYS A 48 12.55 -10.52 4.71
N ILE A 49 12.14 -10.16 3.50
CA ILE A 49 12.92 -10.31 2.27
C ILE A 49 13.69 -9.03 1.94
N TYR A 50 13.12 -7.90 2.33
CA TYR A 50 13.61 -6.55 2.12
C TYR A 50 13.56 -5.74 3.43
N PRO A 51 14.51 -5.94 4.36
CA PRO A 51 14.56 -5.22 5.63
C PRO A 51 14.67 -3.70 5.48
N GLN A 52 15.08 -3.21 4.31
CA GLN A 52 15.13 -1.79 3.96
C GLN A 52 13.75 -1.12 4.03
N LEU A 53 12.67 -1.86 3.79
CA LEU A 53 11.30 -1.33 3.86
C LEU A 53 10.92 -0.85 5.27
N ALA A 54 11.56 -1.39 6.31
CA ALA A 54 11.33 -0.97 7.70
C ALA A 54 11.76 0.48 7.98
N LYS A 55 12.55 1.10 7.10
CA LYS A 55 12.93 2.51 7.19
C LYS A 55 11.99 3.46 6.44
N LEU A 56 11.05 2.92 5.67
CA LEU A 56 10.15 3.73 4.86
C LEU A 56 8.88 4.05 5.64
N ASP A 57 8.55 5.33 5.71
CA ASP A 57 7.34 5.83 6.34
C ASP A 57 6.43 6.48 5.28
N LEU A 58 5.15 6.09 5.29
CA LEU A 58 4.13 6.80 4.51
C LEU A 58 3.74 8.07 5.26
N VAL A 59 4.14 9.22 4.72
CA VAL A 59 4.00 10.53 5.39
C VAL A 59 2.79 11.33 4.91
N ASP A 60 2.25 11.03 3.73
CA ASP A 60 1.01 11.64 3.22
C ASP A 60 0.24 10.66 2.33
N TYR A 61 -1.09 10.74 2.38
CA TYR A 61 -1.99 9.91 1.61
C TYR A 61 -3.19 10.73 1.14
N LYS A 62 -3.32 10.89 -0.18
CA LYS A 62 -4.37 11.71 -0.79
C LYS A 62 -5.13 10.94 -1.86
N VAL A 63 -6.45 10.89 -1.71
CA VAL A 63 -7.36 10.31 -2.70
C VAL A 63 -8.05 11.44 -3.45
N ARG A 64 -8.13 11.32 -4.78
CA ARG A 64 -8.98 12.14 -5.62
C ARG A 64 -9.81 11.25 -6.51
N ILE A 65 -11.12 11.43 -6.47
CA ILE A 65 -12.03 10.86 -7.44
C ILE A 65 -11.97 11.76 -8.68
N LEU A 66 -11.56 11.20 -9.81
CA LEU A 66 -11.60 11.86 -11.10
C LEU A 66 -13.01 11.70 -11.67
N GLU A 67 -13.49 12.73 -12.35
CA GLU A 67 -14.81 12.69 -12.98
C GLU A 67 -14.89 11.51 -13.96
N GLY A 68 -15.76 10.55 -13.65
CA GLY A 68 -16.12 9.44 -14.52
C GLY A 68 -17.47 9.72 -15.17
N VAL A 69 -17.66 9.22 -16.39
CA VAL A 69 -18.83 9.56 -17.21
C VAL A 69 -20.15 9.14 -16.55
N HIS A 70 -20.20 8.10 -15.69
CA HIS A 70 -21.40 7.70 -14.94
C HIS A 70 -21.14 6.90 -13.64
N GLY A 71 -21.90 7.20 -12.58
CA GLY A 71 -22.16 6.29 -11.44
C GLY A 71 -20.93 5.80 -10.65
N THR A 72 -20.92 4.52 -10.27
CA THR A 72 -19.84 3.89 -9.47
C THR A 72 -18.57 3.59 -10.27
N GLN A 73 -18.52 3.91 -11.57
CA GLN A 73 -17.35 3.70 -12.44
C GLN A 73 -16.41 4.93 -12.44
N SER A 74 -16.30 5.61 -11.30
CA SER A 74 -15.42 6.76 -11.18
C SER A 74 -13.96 6.32 -11.06
N THR A 75 -13.09 6.87 -11.90
CA THR A 75 -11.65 6.63 -11.79
C THR A 75 -11.11 7.28 -10.52
N THR A 76 -10.41 6.52 -9.70
CA THR A 76 -9.77 6.97 -8.47
C THR A 76 -8.27 7.16 -8.69
N ARG A 77 -7.74 8.32 -8.30
CA ARG A 77 -6.31 8.61 -8.23
C ARG A 77 -5.87 8.67 -6.77
N VAL A 78 -4.84 7.93 -6.42
CA VAL A 78 -4.21 7.92 -5.10
C VAL A 78 -2.79 8.44 -5.24
N LEU A 79 -2.44 9.43 -4.43
CA LEU A 79 -1.07 9.95 -4.26
C LEU A 79 -0.57 9.51 -2.88
N ILE A 80 0.59 8.86 -2.84
CA ILE A 80 1.28 8.48 -1.59
C ILE A 80 2.61 9.21 -1.55
N SER A 81 2.90 9.91 -0.46
CA SER A 81 4.27 10.35 -0.17
C SER A 81 4.92 9.41 0.82
N THR A 82 6.16 9.03 0.52
CA THR A 82 6.98 8.14 1.34
C THR A 82 8.30 8.81 1.64
N SER A 83 8.79 8.65 2.88
CA SER A 83 10.08 9.14 3.35
C SER A 83 10.94 7.99 3.86
N ASP A 84 12.24 8.09 3.69
CA ASP A 84 13.24 7.20 4.32
C ASP A 84 14.02 7.90 5.46
N GLY A 85 13.50 9.04 5.93
CA GLY A 85 14.16 9.91 6.90
C GLY A 85 15.28 10.79 6.33
N SER A 86 15.73 10.53 5.09
CA SER A 86 16.78 11.29 4.40
C SER A 86 16.25 12.10 3.22
N GLY A 87 15.15 11.66 2.61
CA GLY A 87 14.36 12.44 1.67
C GLY A 87 12.99 11.83 1.44
N GLU A 88 12.21 12.48 0.59
CA GLU A 88 10.80 12.14 0.34
C GLU A 88 10.56 12.00 -1.17
N TRP A 89 9.69 11.07 -1.54
CA TRP A 89 9.18 10.90 -2.90
C TRP A 89 7.69 10.64 -2.87
N SER A 90 7.03 10.90 -4.00
CA SER A 90 5.62 10.60 -4.16
C SER A 90 5.37 9.67 -5.34
N THR A 91 4.42 8.77 -5.17
CA THR A 91 3.94 7.85 -6.21
C THR A 91 2.46 8.01 -6.41
N VAL A 92 1.99 7.63 -7.61
CA VAL A 92 0.60 7.80 -8.02
C VAL A 92 0.07 6.50 -8.58
N GLY A 93 -1.05 6.02 -8.03
CA GLY A 93 -1.83 4.94 -8.61
C GLY A 93 -3.16 5.47 -9.14
N VAL A 94 -3.61 4.93 -10.27
CA VAL A 94 -4.87 5.33 -10.91
C VAL A 94 -5.63 4.08 -11.31
N ALA A 95 -6.80 3.86 -10.73
CA ALA A 95 -7.62 2.68 -11.00
C ALA A 95 -9.11 2.96 -10.80
N GLU A 96 -9.96 2.01 -11.15
CA GLU A 96 -11.42 2.11 -11.01
C GLU A 96 -11.90 2.17 -9.55
N ASN A 97 -11.05 1.85 -8.58
CA ASN A 97 -11.37 1.93 -7.17
C ASN A 97 -10.14 2.28 -6.31
N VAL A 98 -10.41 2.77 -5.09
CA VAL A 98 -9.39 3.24 -4.14
C VAL A 98 -8.40 2.14 -3.72
N ILE A 99 -8.82 0.88 -3.64
CA ILE A 99 -7.95 -0.22 -3.19
C ILE A 99 -6.94 -0.54 -4.29
N ALA A 100 -7.39 -0.70 -5.54
CA ALA A 100 -6.51 -0.95 -6.68
C ALA A 100 -5.55 0.23 -6.92
N ALA A 101 -6.04 1.47 -6.82
CA ALA A 101 -5.18 2.65 -6.96
C ALA A 101 -4.16 2.75 -5.82
N SER A 102 -4.54 2.40 -4.59
CA SER A 102 -3.61 2.38 -3.46
C SER A 102 -2.56 1.28 -3.60
N TRP A 103 -2.92 0.09 -4.09
CA TRP A 103 -1.98 -0.99 -4.36
C TRP A 103 -0.87 -0.52 -5.30
N GLN A 104 -1.24 0.02 -6.46
CA GLN A 104 -0.29 0.50 -7.45
C GLN A 104 0.64 1.57 -6.87
N ALA A 105 0.09 2.56 -6.16
CA ALA A 105 0.90 3.60 -5.53
C ALA A 105 1.87 3.04 -4.47
N LEU A 106 1.43 2.06 -3.66
CA LEU A 106 2.25 1.40 -2.63
C LEU A 106 3.38 0.58 -3.25
N GLU A 107 3.07 -0.21 -4.28
CA GLU A 107 4.05 -1.01 -5.03
C GLU A 107 5.14 -0.13 -5.63
N ASP A 108 4.77 0.97 -6.29
CA ASP A 108 5.71 1.96 -6.82
C ASP A 108 6.53 2.61 -5.69
N ALA A 109 5.88 2.94 -4.56
CA ALA A 109 6.55 3.61 -3.44
C ALA A 109 7.63 2.74 -2.83
N TYR A 110 7.34 1.46 -2.60
CA TYR A 110 8.28 0.50 -2.06
C TYR A 110 9.38 0.15 -3.07
N THR A 111 9.02 -0.06 -4.34
CA THR A 111 9.99 -0.30 -5.41
C THR A 111 11.01 0.83 -5.50
N TYR A 112 10.53 2.08 -5.55
CA TYR A 112 11.42 3.24 -5.56
C TYR A 112 12.27 3.34 -4.29
N GLY A 113 11.67 3.11 -3.11
CA GLY A 113 12.40 3.08 -1.84
C GLY A 113 13.51 2.03 -1.80
N LEU A 114 13.28 0.84 -2.35
CA LEU A 114 14.28 -0.22 -2.47
C LEU A 114 15.41 0.18 -3.41
N LEU A 115 15.08 0.71 -4.59
CA LEU A 115 16.08 1.21 -5.54
C LEU A 115 16.95 2.31 -4.92
N ARG A 116 16.33 3.22 -4.16
CA ARG A 116 17.03 4.29 -3.43
C ARG A 116 17.94 3.75 -2.33
N ALA A 117 17.60 2.59 -1.76
CA ALA A 117 18.43 1.84 -0.82
C ALA A 117 19.47 0.92 -1.50
N GLY A 118 19.60 0.97 -2.83
CA GLY A 118 20.56 0.18 -3.61
C GLY A 118 20.16 -1.28 -3.79
N VAL A 119 18.88 -1.60 -3.64
CA VAL A 119 18.34 -2.96 -3.83
C VAL A 119 17.46 -2.97 -5.07
N GLU A 120 17.79 -3.83 -6.02
CA GLU A 120 16.94 -4.09 -7.18
C GLU A 120 15.88 -5.14 -6.81
N PRO A 121 14.58 -4.78 -6.76
CA PRO A 121 13.54 -5.75 -6.46
C PRO A 121 13.38 -6.73 -7.62
N ALA A 122 13.14 -8.00 -7.30
CA ALA A 122 12.91 -9.07 -8.26
C ALA A 122 11.62 -9.77 -7.87
N GLU A 123 10.79 -10.08 -8.87
CA GLU A 123 9.59 -10.91 -8.70
C GLU A 123 9.93 -12.32 -8.20
#